data_AF-A0A1U8A198-F1
#
_entry.id   AF-A0A1U8A198-F1
#
_cell.length_a   1.000
_cell.length_b   1.000
_cell.length_c   1.000
_cell.angle_alpha   90.00
_cell.angle_beta   90.00
_cell.angle_gamma   90.00
#
_symmetry.space_group_name_H-M   'P 1'
#
loop_
_entity.id
_entity.type
_entity.pdbx_description
1 polymer ?
#
loop_
_entity_poly.entity_id
_entity_poly.type
_entity_poly.pdbx_seq_one_letter_code
_entity_poly.pdbx_strand_id
1 'polypeptide(L)'
;MAEPRTLEDLSSEERGEDDQEEEELENLEKLEAEVKQMAQRILEYRTTLPDQFKSTLSSILVSQRPILPHFDIAAEPGISGDRTPDGGEHVQLSQDALLAEKDPETAEKIRMLKLKISNNVSSMPLILKRMNECISMIDNLDSLGGTIHPAFKRRKS
;
A
#
# COMPACT_ATOMS: atom_id res chain seq x y z
N MET A 1 -77.03 22.71 28.14
CA MET A 1 -76.71 21.27 28.27
C MET A 1 -75.38 21.06 27.62
N ALA A 2 -74.32 20.92 28.42
CA ALA A 2 -73.02 20.49 27.94
C ALA A 2 -72.92 18.99 28.24
N GLU A 3 -72.68 18.17 27.22
CA GLU A 3 -72.43 16.74 27.42
C GLU A 3 -71.10 16.53 28.15
N PRO A 4 -71.01 15.57 29.07
CA PRO A 4 -69.76 15.27 29.75
C PRO A 4 -68.84 14.51 28.78
N ARG A 5 -67.64 15.03 28.55
CA ARG A 5 -66.58 14.25 27.90
C ARG A 5 -66.25 13.05 28.78
N THR A 6 -66.36 11.86 28.21
CA THR A 6 -66.04 10.58 28.84
C THR A 6 -64.54 10.50 29.15
N LEU A 7 -64.23 10.00 30.34
CA LEU A 7 -62.89 9.88 30.93
C LEU A 7 -61.98 8.86 30.22
N GLU A 8 -62.48 8.19 29.18
CA GLU A 8 -61.80 7.11 28.45
C GLU A 8 -60.93 7.60 27.28
N ASP A 9 -61.08 8.87 26.85
CA ASP A 9 -60.33 9.43 25.73
C ASP A 9 -58.87 9.75 26.12
N LEU A 10 -58.63 10.12 27.38
CA LEU A 10 -57.29 10.43 27.90
C LEU A 10 -56.46 9.17 28.25
N SER A 11 -57.09 7.99 28.42
CA SER A 11 -56.37 6.78 28.85
C SER A 11 -55.82 5.94 27.69
N SER A 12 -56.20 6.25 26.46
CA SER A 12 -55.76 5.51 25.27
C SER A 12 -54.53 6.14 24.61
N GLU A 13 -54.35 7.46 24.76
CA GLU A 13 -53.16 8.19 24.29
C GLU A 13 -51.94 7.95 25.19
N GLU A 14 -52.07 8.03 26.53
CA GLU A 14 -50.95 7.73 27.44
C GLU A 14 -50.41 6.29 27.30
N ARG A 15 -51.29 5.32 27.02
CA ARG A 15 -50.89 3.91 26.85
C ARG A 15 -50.11 3.69 25.54
N GLY A 16 -50.43 4.45 24.49
CA GLY A 16 -49.74 4.37 23.20
C GLY A 16 -48.39 5.11 23.19
N GLU A 17 -48.24 6.14 24.03
CA GLU A 17 -46.98 6.87 24.22
C GLU A 17 -45.99 6.05 25.08
N ASP A 18 -46.46 5.41 26.17
CA ASP A 18 -45.62 4.53 27.01
C ASP A 18 -45.07 3.32 26.23
N ASP A 19 -45.90 2.66 25.42
CA ASP A 19 -45.48 1.51 24.61
C ASP A 19 -44.42 1.93 23.55
N GLN A 20 -44.48 3.18 23.07
CA GLN A 20 -43.57 3.72 22.07
C GLN A 20 -42.24 4.18 22.69
N GLU A 21 -42.27 4.77 23.89
CA GLU A 21 -41.07 5.09 24.67
C GLU A 21 -40.31 3.83 25.10
N GLU A 22 -41.02 2.76 25.47
CA GLU A 22 -40.38 1.48 25.83
C GLU A 22 -39.67 0.83 24.63
N GLU A 23 -40.29 0.87 23.45
CA GLU A 23 -39.67 0.41 22.20
C GLU A 23 -38.44 1.25 21.82
N GLU A 24 -38.49 2.57 22.01
CA GLU A 24 -37.34 3.46 21.77
C GLU A 24 -36.19 3.18 22.74
N LEU A 25 -36.47 2.92 24.02
CA LEU A 25 -35.47 2.56 25.02
C LEU A 25 -34.81 1.21 24.71
N GLU A 26 -35.58 0.20 24.32
CA GLU A 26 -35.04 -1.11 23.93
C GLU A 26 -34.14 -0.99 22.68
N ASN A 27 -34.58 -0.21 21.69
CA ASN A 27 -33.78 0.06 20.50
C ASN A 27 -32.47 0.81 20.81
N LEU A 28 -32.53 1.77 21.74
CA LEU A 28 -31.35 2.52 22.18
C LEU A 28 -30.35 1.61 22.92
N GLU A 29 -30.83 0.75 23.82
CA GLU A 29 -29.99 -0.21 24.55
C GLU A 29 -29.29 -1.17 23.57
N LYS A 30 -30.05 -1.70 22.60
CA LYS A 30 -29.49 -2.56 21.55
C LYS A 30 -28.40 -1.84 20.75
N LEU A 31 -28.63 -0.59 20.36
CA LEU A 31 -27.65 0.19 19.62
C LEU A 31 -26.39 0.44 20.45
N GLU A 32 -26.53 0.75 21.74
CA GLU A 32 -25.39 0.92 22.64
C GLU A 32 -24.57 -0.37 22.76
N ALA A 33 -25.24 -1.53 22.87
CA ALA A 33 -24.59 -2.83 22.90
C ALA A 33 -23.84 -3.14 21.59
N GLU A 34 -24.44 -2.84 20.43
CA GLU A 34 -23.79 -2.99 19.13
C GLU A 34 -22.56 -2.09 18.98
N VAL A 35 -22.66 -0.83 19.40
CA VAL A 35 -21.54 0.12 19.38
C VAL A 35 -20.39 -0.37 20.27
N LYS A 36 -20.69 -0.85 21.48
CA LYS A 36 -19.68 -1.46 22.37
C LYS A 36 -19.03 -2.68 21.72
N GLN A 37 -19.81 -3.56 21.10
CA GLN A 37 -19.30 -4.73 20.39
C GLN A 37 -18.39 -4.33 19.21
N MET A 38 -18.78 -3.32 18.42
CA MET A 38 -17.98 -2.80 17.32
C MET A 38 -16.67 -2.20 17.81
N ALA A 39 -16.69 -1.41 18.89
CA ALA A 39 -15.49 -0.84 19.48
C ALA A 39 -14.51 -1.93 19.94
N GLN A 40 -15.03 -3.00 20.56
CA GLN A 40 -14.21 -4.14 20.96
C GLN A 40 -13.58 -4.86 19.76
N ARG A 41 -14.35 -5.12 18.69
CA ARG A 41 -13.81 -5.72 17.45
C ARG A 41 -12.74 -4.83 16.80
N ILE A 42 -12.96 -3.52 16.75
CA ILE A 42 -11.97 -2.58 16.20
C ILE A 42 -10.68 -2.64 17.01
N LEU A 43 -10.78 -2.70 18.35
CA LEU A 43 -9.61 -2.82 19.21
C LEU A 43 -8.87 -4.14 18.95
N GLU A 44 -9.57 -5.27 18.89
CA GLU A 44 -9.00 -6.57 18.54
C GLU A 44 -8.30 -6.55 17.17
N TYR A 45 -8.91 -5.99 16.14
CA TYR A 45 -8.26 -5.88 14.83
C TYR A 45 -7.02 -5.01 14.87
N ARG A 46 -7.06 -3.87 15.59
CA ARG A 46 -5.91 -2.97 15.73
C ARG A 46 -4.74 -3.61 16.47
N THR A 47 -5.02 -4.48 17.45
CA THR A 47 -3.98 -5.16 18.22
C THR A 47 -3.44 -6.40 17.52
N THR A 48 -4.26 -7.11 16.73
CA THR A 48 -3.86 -8.42 16.18
C THR A 48 -3.46 -8.39 14.70
N LEU A 49 -4.08 -7.56 13.85
CA LEU A 49 -3.79 -7.54 12.41
C LEU A 49 -2.33 -7.16 12.09
N PRO A 50 -1.70 -6.16 12.75
CA PRO A 50 -0.32 -5.79 12.43
C PRO A 50 0.66 -6.96 12.60
N ASP A 51 0.52 -7.72 13.67
CA ASP A 51 1.39 -8.87 13.97
C ASP A 51 1.09 -10.07 13.06
N GLN A 52 -0.19 -10.34 12.77
CA GLN A 52 -0.58 -11.36 11.79
C GLN A 52 -0.05 -11.03 10.39
N PHE A 53 -0.12 -9.77 9.98
CA PHE A 53 0.41 -9.33 8.69
C PHE A 53 1.94 -9.44 8.64
N LYS A 54 2.63 -8.97 9.68
CA LYS A 54 4.09 -9.05 9.80
C LYS A 54 4.59 -10.50 9.76
N SER A 55 3.97 -11.39 10.53
CA SER A 55 4.35 -12.81 10.55
C SER A 55 4.12 -13.47 9.19
N THR A 56 2.98 -13.20 8.56
CA THR A 56 2.63 -13.71 7.22
C THR A 56 3.62 -13.22 6.16
N LEU A 57 3.89 -11.91 6.09
CA LEU A 57 4.87 -11.37 5.15
C LEU A 57 6.27 -11.90 5.41
N SER A 58 6.68 -12.01 6.67
CA SER A 58 8.01 -12.56 7.01
C SER A 58 8.14 -13.99 6.51
N SER A 59 7.11 -14.83 6.69
CA SER A 59 7.08 -16.20 6.17
C SER A 59 7.21 -16.25 4.64
N ILE A 60 6.46 -15.39 3.93
CA ILE A 60 6.51 -15.28 2.47
C ILE A 60 7.90 -14.82 2.00
N LEU A 61 8.49 -13.82 2.65
CA LEU A 61 9.81 -13.31 2.27
C LEU A 61 10.94 -14.30 2.56
N VAL A 62 10.84 -15.06 3.66
CA VAL A 62 11.81 -16.11 3.98
C VAL A 62 11.74 -17.25 2.97
N SER A 63 10.54 -17.71 2.62
CA SER A 63 10.34 -18.79 1.63
C SER A 63 10.78 -18.40 0.21
N GLN A 64 10.71 -17.11 -0.14
CA GLN A 64 11.14 -16.60 -1.44
C GLN A 64 12.57 -16.05 -1.44
N ARG A 65 13.32 -16.18 -0.34
CA ARG A 65 14.67 -15.64 -0.26
C ARG A 65 15.58 -16.38 -1.26
N PRO A 66 16.14 -15.71 -2.26
CA PRO A 66 17.10 -16.36 -3.15
C PRO A 66 18.32 -16.74 -2.33
N ILE A 67 18.76 -18.00 -2.46
CA ILE A 67 20.06 -18.43 -1.94
C ILE A 67 21.10 -17.75 -2.80
N LEU A 68 21.64 -16.63 -2.31
CA LEU A 68 22.76 -15.98 -2.95
C LEU A 68 24.02 -16.82 -2.69
N PRO A 69 24.82 -17.14 -3.72
CA PRO A 69 26.10 -17.78 -3.50
C PRO A 69 26.95 -16.88 -2.60
N HIS A 70 27.69 -17.48 -1.67
CA HIS A 70 28.67 -16.79 -0.84
C HIS A 70 29.73 -16.19 -1.77
N PHE A 71 29.62 -14.90 -2.07
CA PHE A 71 30.70 -14.19 -2.73
C PHE A 71 31.74 -13.88 -1.66
N ASP A 72 32.75 -14.73 -1.57
CA ASP A 72 34.02 -14.38 -0.96
C ASP A 72 34.61 -13.24 -1.78
N ILE A 73 34.21 -12.01 -1.48
CA ILE A 73 34.88 -10.82 -1.99
C ILE A 73 36.22 -10.77 -1.24
N ALA A 74 37.19 -11.54 -1.73
CA ALA A 74 38.58 -11.24 -1.52
C ALA A 74 38.80 -9.84 -2.10
N ALA A 75 38.84 -8.86 -1.20
CA ALA A 75 39.14 -7.49 -1.52
C ALA A 75 40.56 -7.43 -2.08
N GLU A 76 40.69 -7.38 -3.41
CA GLU A 76 41.95 -6.98 -4.05
C GLU A 76 41.83 -5.53 -4.56
N PRO A 77 42.88 -4.70 -4.37
CA PRO A 77 42.75 -3.26 -4.33
C PRO A 77 42.96 -2.63 -5.72
N GLY A 78 41.97 -1.84 -6.15
CA GLY A 78 42.13 -0.68 -7.04
C GLY A 78 42.54 -0.94 -8.49
N ILE A 79 41.74 -0.46 -9.43
CA ILE A 79 42.27 0.28 -10.60
C ILE A 79 41.29 1.41 -10.90
N SER A 80 41.82 2.61 -10.70
CA SER A 80 41.24 3.90 -11.05
C SER A 80 41.37 4.14 -12.55
N GLY A 81 40.32 4.70 -13.14
CA GLY A 81 40.44 5.82 -14.08
C GLY A 81 40.97 5.55 -15.49
N ASP A 82 40.07 5.77 -16.44
CA ASP A 82 40.34 6.45 -17.72
C ASP A 82 41.00 5.67 -18.88
N ARG A 83 40.15 5.33 -19.87
CA ARG A 83 40.45 5.59 -21.29
C ARG A 83 39.18 5.49 -22.14
N THR A 84 38.86 6.59 -22.82
CA THR A 84 37.88 6.71 -23.92
C THR A 84 38.49 6.20 -25.27
N PRO A 85 37.83 6.32 -26.44
CA PRO A 85 37.10 5.23 -27.10
C PRO A 85 37.53 5.02 -28.56
N ASP A 86 38.04 3.87 -28.95
CA ASP A 86 38.09 3.50 -30.38
C ASP A 86 38.38 2.02 -30.56
N GLY A 87 37.87 1.45 -31.65
CA GLY A 87 38.22 0.10 -32.08
C GLY A 87 37.12 -0.91 -31.79
N GLY A 88 36.26 -1.10 -32.78
CA GLY A 88 35.18 -2.07 -32.73
C GLY A 88 35.66 -3.48 -32.43
N GLU A 89 35.06 -4.07 -31.41
CA GLU A 89 34.77 -5.48 -31.35
C GLU A 89 33.42 -5.58 -30.65
N HIS A 90 32.39 -5.87 -31.44
CA HIS A 90 31.12 -6.36 -30.93
C HIS A 90 31.44 -7.67 -30.23
N VAL A 91 31.70 -7.55 -28.92
CA VAL A 91 31.88 -8.67 -28.00
C VAL A 91 30.51 -9.32 -27.81
N GLN A 92 30.07 -9.98 -28.88
CA GLN A 92 29.23 -11.15 -28.82
C GLN A 92 30.11 -12.31 -28.32
N LEU A 93 30.73 -12.13 -27.14
CA LEU A 93 31.39 -13.21 -26.42
C LEU A 93 30.28 -14.12 -25.92
N SER A 94 29.92 -15.06 -26.80
CA SER A 94 29.65 -16.44 -26.45
C SER A 94 28.67 -16.62 -25.29
N GLN A 95 27.48 -16.04 -25.40
CA GLN A 95 26.38 -16.44 -24.52
C GLN A 95 26.03 -17.92 -24.74
N ASP A 96 26.29 -18.45 -25.95
CA ASP A 96 26.06 -19.85 -26.28
C ASP A 96 27.14 -20.81 -25.73
N ALA A 97 28.37 -20.34 -25.46
CA ALA A 97 29.42 -21.20 -24.91
C ALA A 97 29.29 -21.43 -23.39
N LEU A 98 28.60 -20.54 -22.67
CA LEU A 98 28.30 -20.70 -21.24
C LEU A 98 27.03 -21.54 -20.97
N LEU A 99 26.30 -21.91 -22.01
CA LEU A 99 25.10 -22.74 -21.94
C LEU A 99 25.37 -24.24 -22.16
N ALA A 100 26.58 -24.59 -22.58
CA ALA A 100 26.94 -25.98 -22.87
C ALA A 100 27.01 -26.87 -21.62
N GLU A 101 27.09 -26.27 -20.43
CA GLU A 101 27.10 -26.99 -19.15
C GLU A 101 26.26 -26.26 -18.11
N LYS A 102 24.95 -26.14 -18.35
CA LYS A 102 24.04 -25.48 -17.41
C LYS A 102 22.83 -26.36 -17.15
N ASP A 103 22.71 -26.80 -15.91
CA ASP A 103 21.54 -27.51 -15.40
C ASP A 103 20.23 -26.80 -15.83
N PRO A 104 19.21 -27.54 -16.29
CA PRO A 104 17.96 -26.99 -16.84
C PRO A 104 17.29 -25.97 -15.92
N GLU A 105 17.42 -26.09 -14.61
CA GLU A 105 16.87 -25.12 -13.65
C GLU A 105 17.53 -23.75 -13.79
N THR A 106 18.84 -23.72 -14.04
CA THR A 106 19.59 -22.46 -14.13
C THR A 106 19.36 -21.76 -15.47
N ALA A 107 19.15 -22.51 -16.56
CA ALA A 107 18.74 -21.94 -17.83
C ALA A 107 17.36 -21.25 -17.73
N GLU A 108 16.41 -21.87 -17.04
CA GLU A 108 15.07 -21.31 -16.82
C GLU A 108 15.11 -20.04 -15.95
N LYS A 109 15.93 -20.04 -14.89
CA LYS A 109 16.16 -18.83 -14.07
C LYS A 109 16.70 -17.66 -14.89
N ILE A 110 17.64 -17.92 -15.80
CA ILE A 110 18.18 -16.88 -16.70
C ILE A 110 17.10 -16.36 -17.64
N ARG A 111 16.29 -17.25 -18.22
CA ARG A 111 15.17 -16.88 -19.10
C ARG A 111 14.18 -15.98 -18.36
N MET A 112 13.80 -16.34 -17.14
CA MET A 112 12.90 -15.56 -16.30
C MET A 112 13.48 -14.20 -15.92
N LEU A 113 14.77 -14.12 -15.62
CA LEU A 113 15.45 -12.85 -15.34
C LEU A 113 15.41 -11.92 -16.56
N LYS A 114 15.74 -12.44 -17.75
CA LYS A 114 15.66 -11.68 -19.01
C LYS A 114 14.26 -11.15 -19.27
N LEU A 115 13.23 -11.97 -19.03
CA LEU A 115 11.83 -11.57 -19.18
C LEU A 115 11.45 -10.43 -18.21
N LYS A 116 11.85 -10.52 -16.93
CA LYS A 116 11.59 -9.47 -15.94
C LYS A 116 12.30 -8.15 -16.28
N ILE A 117 13.56 -8.23 -16.72
CA ILE A 117 14.31 -7.05 -17.18
C ILE A 117 13.61 -6.42 -18.38
N SER A 118 13.22 -7.22 -19.37
CA SER A 118 12.51 -6.74 -20.56
C SER A 118 11.18 -6.06 -20.20
N ASN A 119 10.40 -6.65 -19.29
CA ASN A 119 9.14 -6.08 -18.83
C ASN A 119 9.32 -4.76 -18.04
N ASN A 120 10.41 -4.64 -17.26
CA ASN A 120 10.73 -3.38 -16.59
C ASN A 120 11.17 -2.32 -17.61
N VAL A 121 12.06 -2.67 -18.54
CA VAL A 121 12.51 -1.76 -19.61
C VAL A 121 11.34 -1.25 -20.45
N SER A 122 10.34 -2.09 -20.72
CA SER A 122 9.15 -1.66 -21.48
C SER A 122 8.24 -0.69 -20.72
N SER A 123 8.22 -0.73 -19.39
CA SER A 123 7.41 0.19 -18.56
C SER A 123 8.11 1.51 -18.20
N MET A 124 9.44 1.54 -18.22
CA MET A 124 10.23 2.73 -17.89
C MET A 124 9.86 4.00 -18.69
N PRO A 125 9.61 3.96 -20.02
CA PRO A 125 9.24 5.15 -20.78
C PRO A 125 7.97 5.83 -20.24
N LEU A 126 6.97 5.04 -19.82
CA LEU A 126 5.73 5.56 -19.26
C LEU A 126 5.96 6.19 -17.87
N ILE A 127 6.76 5.54 -17.03
CA ILE A 127 7.11 6.04 -15.69
C ILE A 127 7.86 7.37 -15.82
N LEU A 128 8.87 7.43 -16.67
CA LEU A 128 9.66 8.65 -16.91
C LEU A 128 8.80 9.79 -17.47
N LYS A 129 7.88 9.48 -18.40
CA LYS A 129 6.93 10.47 -18.90
C LYS A 129 6.10 11.08 -17.78
N ARG A 130 5.50 10.25 -16.92
CA ARG A 130 4.69 10.73 -15.78
C ARG A 130 5.52 11.53 -14.78
N MET A 131 6.74 11.07 -14.47
CA MET A 131 7.65 11.82 -13.59
C MET A 131 7.92 13.22 -14.14
N ASN A 132 8.17 13.33 -15.45
CA ASN A 132 8.41 14.62 -16.09
C ASN A 132 7.16 15.53 -16.09
N GLU A 133 5.97 14.96 -16.28
CA GLU A 133 4.70 15.68 -16.16
C GLU A 133 4.48 16.20 -14.72
N CYS A 134 4.78 15.40 -13.70
CA CYS A 134 4.68 15.83 -12.30
C CYS A 134 5.66 16.96 -11.97
N ILE A 135 6.91 16.86 -12.41
CA ILE A 135 7.91 17.93 -12.23
C ILE A 135 7.41 19.22 -12.89
N SER A 136 6.95 19.12 -14.15
CA SER A 136 6.41 20.27 -14.88
C SER A 136 5.22 20.91 -14.16
N MET A 137 4.34 20.10 -13.56
CA MET A 137 3.19 20.61 -12.79
C MET A 137 3.64 21.37 -11.53
N ILE A 138 4.65 20.86 -10.82
CA ILE A 138 5.21 21.52 -9.63
C ILE A 138 5.84 22.85 -10.01
N ASP A 139 6.68 22.88 -11.05
CA ASP A 139 7.35 24.11 -11.51
C ASP A 139 6.34 25.19 -11.92
N ASN A 140 5.24 24.79 -12.57
CA ASN A 140 4.15 25.71 -12.92
C ASN A 140 3.46 26.29 -11.67
N LEU A 141 3.22 25.49 -10.63
CA LEU A 141 2.61 25.96 -9.38
C LEU A 141 3.53 26.93 -8.62
N ASP A 142 4.83 26.66 -8.60
CA ASP A 142 5.84 27.55 -8.00
C ASP A 142 5.93 28.88 -8.78
N SER A 143 5.85 28.83 -10.11
CA SER A 143 5.87 30.04 -10.97
C SER A 143 4.65 30.95 -10.78
N LEU A 144 3.51 30.39 -10.37
CA LEU A 144 2.27 31.12 -10.18
C LEU A 144 2.24 31.96 -8.90
N GLY A 145 3.29 31.88 -8.05
CA GLY A 145 3.35 32.61 -6.78
C GLY A 145 2.17 32.31 -5.86
N GLY A 146 1.56 31.13 -6.00
CA GLY A 146 0.33 30.75 -5.33
C GLY A 146 0.46 30.84 -3.81
N THR A 147 -0.61 31.27 -3.14
CA THR A 147 -0.70 31.32 -1.69
C THR A 147 -0.61 29.90 -1.10
N ILE A 148 0.61 29.43 -0.85
CA ILE A 148 0.84 28.19 -0.10
C ILE A 148 0.22 28.39 1.28
N HIS A 149 -0.75 27.53 1.62
CA HIS A 149 -1.44 27.59 2.89
C HIS A 149 -0.41 27.58 4.04
N PRO A 150 -0.55 28.44 5.07
CA PRO A 150 0.48 28.62 6.10
C PRO A 150 0.97 27.33 6.76
N ALA A 151 0.11 26.31 6.88
CA ALA A 151 0.44 25.00 7.43
C ALA A 151 1.52 24.23 6.64
N PHE A 152 1.69 24.53 5.35
CA PHE A 152 2.68 23.88 4.47
C PHE A 152 3.91 24.75 4.21
N LYS A 153 4.03 25.92 4.86
CA LYS A 153 5.23 26.73 4.75
C LYS A 153 6.35 26.11 5.57
N ARG A 154 7.47 25.77 4.94
CA ARG A 154 8.71 25.43 5.66
C ARG A 154 9.09 26.61 6.54
N ARG A 155 9.38 26.34 7.83
CA ARG A 155 9.97 27.37 8.69
C ARG A 155 11.32 27.77 8.12
N LYS A 156 11.52 29.08 7.94
CA LYS A 156 12.84 29.62 7.61
C LYS A 156 13.75 29.38 8.82
N SER A 157 14.85 28.68 8.58
CA SER A 157 16.00 28.60 9.48
C SER A 157 16.76 29.92 9.44
#